data_AF-A0A7W7FV37-F1
#
_entry.id   AF-A0A7W7FV37-F1
#
_cell.length_a   1.000
_cell.length_b   1.000
_cell.length_c   1.000
_cell.angle_alpha   90.00
_cell.angle_beta   90.00
_cell.angle_gamma   90.00
#
_symmetry.space_group_name_H-M   'P 1'
#
loop_
_entity.id
_entity.type
_entity.pdbx_description
1 polymer ?
#
loop_
_entity_poly.entity_id
_entity_poly.type
_entity_poly.pdbx_seq_one_letter_code
_entity_poly.pdbx_strand_id
1 'polypeptide(L)'
;MGAMDAVASRVAGGATVTFRPSGSSMVPLIRSKQQVVVAPVDPAKVEVGDIVLARVTGTVYLHLVSAVDLPRKRVQISNNRGRINGWTSHDRVFGICVEVEGVARSGAAGKTRTDGPATAAGGAPSR
;
A
#
# COMPACT_ATOMS: atom_id res chain seq x y z
N MET A 1 9.31 -7.18 -14.87
CA MET A 1 8.07 -7.25 -14.07
C MET A 1 8.48 -7.66 -12.66
N GLY A 2 8.43 -6.74 -11.68
CA GLY A 2 8.96 -7.01 -10.34
C GLY A 2 8.00 -7.85 -9.50
N ALA A 3 8.51 -8.60 -8.51
CA ALA A 3 7.69 -9.41 -7.62
C ALA A 3 6.56 -8.61 -6.93
N MET A 4 6.81 -7.34 -6.61
CA MET A 4 5.81 -6.44 -6.01
C MET A 4 4.70 -6.02 -6.99
N ASP A 5 4.96 -5.97 -8.30
CA ASP A 5 3.92 -5.65 -9.28
C ASP A 5 2.88 -6.77 -9.38
N ALA A 6 3.33 -8.03 -9.28
CA ALA A 6 2.43 -9.18 -9.27
C ALA A 6 1.55 -9.19 -8.01
N VAL A 7 2.12 -8.85 -6.84
CA VAL A 7 1.37 -8.68 -5.60
C VAL A 7 0.35 -7.55 -5.73
N ALA A 8 0.77 -6.37 -6.22
CA ALA A 8 -0.12 -5.24 -6.43
C ALA A 8 -1.29 -5.57 -7.37
N SER A 9 -1.03 -6.29 -8.46
CA SER A 9 -2.07 -6.72 -9.40
C SER A 9 -3.09 -7.64 -8.73
N ARG A 10 -2.64 -8.63 -7.95
CA ARG A 10 -3.52 -9.54 -7.20
C ARG A 10 -4.38 -8.79 -6.18
N VAL A 11 -3.77 -7.88 -5.43
CA VAL A 11 -4.47 -7.08 -4.42
C VAL A 11 -5.46 -6.10 -5.06
N ALA A 12 -5.08 -5.43 -6.15
CA ALA A 12 -6.00 -4.59 -6.92
C ALA A 12 -7.19 -5.38 -7.50
N GLY A 13 -6.97 -6.66 -7.82
CA GLY A 13 -8.01 -7.61 -8.24
C GLY A 13 -8.93 -8.10 -7.11
N GLY A 14 -8.73 -7.65 -5.87
CA GLY A 14 -9.54 -8.04 -4.71
C GLY A 14 -8.95 -9.20 -3.89
N ALA A 15 -7.79 -9.73 -4.24
CA ALA A 15 -7.18 -10.82 -3.48
C ALA A 15 -6.44 -10.31 -2.24
N THR A 16 -6.62 -10.97 -1.10
CA THR A 16 -5.71 -10.79 0.04
C THR A 16 -4.45 -11.62 -0.21
N VAL A 17 -3.28 -11.00 -0.09
CA VAL A 17 -1.99 -11.62 -0.42
C VAL A 17 -1.06 -11.58 0.78
N THR A 18 -0.51 -12.75 1.10
CA THR A 18 0.55 -12.90 2.10
C THR A 18 1.89 -13.04 1.40
N PHE A 19 2.88 -12.25 1.80
CA PHE A 19 4.23 -12.33 1.25
C PHE A 19 5.29 -11.90 2.26
N ARG A 20 6.57 -12.05 1.90
CA ARG A 20 7.70 -11.70 2.75
C ARG A 20 8.55 -10.62 2.06
N PRO A 21 8.32 -9.32 2.32
CA PRO A 21 9.13 -8.26 1.75
C PRO A 21 10.61 -8.41 2.13
N SER A 22 11.48 -8.11 1.19
CA SER A 22 12.92 -7.98 1.43
C SER A 22 13.31 -6.50 1.48
N GLY A 23 14.32 -6.18 2.29
CA GLY A 23 14.85 -4.83 2.44
C GLY A 23 14.87 -4.34 3.88
N SER A 24 15.34 -3.10 4.06
CA SER A 24 15.58 -2.49 5.37
C SER A 24 14.86 -1.15 5.57
N SER A 25 14.06 -0.73 4.57
CA SER A 25 13.34 0.55 4.52
C SER A 25 12.20 0.67 5.52
N MET A 26 11.65 -0.45 5.99
CA MET A 26 10.54 -0.49 6.95
C MET A 26 10.97 -0.94 8.36
N VAL A 27 12.25 -1.18 8.61
CA VAL A 27 12.76 -1.55 9.94
C VAL A 27 12.58 -0.36 10.91
N PRO A 28 12.16 -0.57 12.18
CA PRO A 28 11.83 -1.87 12.82
C PRO A 28 10.40 -2.40 12.61
N LEU A 29 9.50 -1.66 11.96
CA LEU A 29 8.09 -2.07 11.78
C LEU A 29 7.93 -3.34 10.93
N ILE A 30 8.68 -3.46 9.83
CA ILE A 30 8.76 -4.66 8.99
C ILE A 30 10.24 -4.92 8.68
N ARG A 31 10.75 -6.02 9.22
CA ARG A 31 12.09 -6.55 8.98
C ARG A 31 12.10 -7.40 7.72
N SER A 32 13.29 -7.52 7.13
CA SER A 32 13.50 -8.36 5.95
C SER A 32 13.00 -9.79 6.22
N LYS A 33 12.25 -10.34 5.26
CA LYS A 33 11.63 -11.67 5.29
C LYS A 33 10.52 -11.87 6.33
N GLN A 34 10.10 -10.85 7.06
CA GLN A 34 8.92 -10.95 7.92
C GLN A 34 7.66 -11.16 7.07
N GLN A 35 6.75 -11.98 7.58
CA GLN A 35 5.49 -12.24 6.89
C GLN A 35 4.57 -11.04 7.03
N VAL A 36 4.01 -10.56 5.92
CA VAL A 36 3.00 -9.50 5.91
C VAL A 36 1.79 -9.97 5.14
N VAL A 37 0.61 -9.56 5.60
CA VAL A 37 -0.66 -9.78 4.92
C VAL A 37 -1.16 -8.43 4.43
N VAL A 38 -1.46 -8.35 3.15
CA VAL A 38 -2.00 -7.15 2.49
C VAL A 38 -3.35 -7.48 1.90
N ALA A 39 -4.35 -6.69 2.26
CA ALA A 39 -5.69 -6.77 1.71
C ALA A 39 -6.00 -5.54 0.83
N PRO A 40 -6.95 -5.67 -0.12
CA PRO A 40 -7.44 -4.52 -0.89
C PRO A 40 -7.96 -3.44 0.07
N VAL A 41 -7.60 -2.19 -0.17
CA VAL A 41 -7.98 -1.05 0.69
C VAL A 41 -8.92 -0.12 -0.05
N ASP A 42 -9.84 0.49 0.70
CA ASP A 42 -10.53 1.68 0.24
C ASP A 42 -9.63 2.91 0.48
N PRO A 43 -9.06 3.52 -0.57
CA PRO A 43 -8.13 4.63 -0.41
C PRO A 43 -8.79 5.88 0.20
N ALA A 44 -10.12 6.00 0.17
CA ALA A 44 -10.82 7.10 0.85
C ALA A 44 -10.79 6.98 2.39
N LYS A 45 -10.51 5.79 2.93
CA LYS A 45 -10.43 5.51 4.36
C LYS A 45 -8.99 5.47 4.89
N VAL A 46 -8.00 5.68 4.02
CA VAL A 46 -6.59 5.65 4.39
C VAL A 46 -6.25 6.89 5.22
N GLU A 47 -5.47 6.68 6.27
CA GLU A 47 -5.07 7.71 7.22
C GLU A 47 -3.55 7.73 7.39
N VAL A 48 -3.04 8.81 8.00
CA VAL A 48 -1.63 8.91 8.37
C VAL A 48 -1.27 7.82 9.37
N GLY A 49 -0.16 7.12 9.14
CA GLY A 49 0.30 5.99 9.96
C GLY A 49 -0.10 4.61 9.43
N ASP A 50 -0.99 4.53 8.44
CA ASP A 50 -1.30 3.27 7.77
C ASP A 50 -0.11 2.79 6.91
N ILE A 51 0.04 1.47 6.77
CA ILE A 51 1.03 0.87 5.89
C ILE A 51 0.31 0.41 4.63
N VAL A 52 0.60 1.05 3.49
CA VAL A 52 -0.09 0.79 2.22
C VAL A 52 0.84 0.23 1.16
N LEU A 53 0.27 -0.61 0.30
CA LEU A 53 0.89 -1.07 -0.94
C LEU A 53 0.51 -0.09 -2.05
N ALA A 54 1.44 0.75 -2.47
CA ALA A 54 1.17 1.81 -3.44
C ALA A 54 2.29 1.99 -4.47
N ARG A 55 1.95 2.46 -5.67
CA ARG A 55 2.92 2.76 -6.74
C ARG A 55 3.31 4.24 -6.73
N VAL A 56 4.60 4.54 -6.60
CA VAL A 56 5.18 5.89 -6.73
C VAL A 56 6.24 5.85 -7.81
N THR A 57 6.18 6.77 -8.77
CA THR A 57 7.16 6.90 -9.87
C THR A 57 7.49 5.56 -10.55
N GLY A 58 6.46 4.74 -10.80
CA GLY A 58 6.58 3.45 -11.47
C GLY A 58 7.01 2.28 -10.58
N THR A 59 7.38 2.50 -9.32
CA THR A 59 7.79 1.44 -8.38
C THR A 59 6.72 1.20 -7.32
N VAL A 60 6.40 -0.07 -7.05
CA VAL A 60 5.47 -0.47 -5.98
C VAL A 60 6.22 -0.57 -4.65
N TYR A 61 5.71 0.13 -3.64
CA TYR A 61 6.26 0.18 -2.29
C TYR A 61 5.22 -0.30 -1.27
N LEU A 62 5.69 -0.96 -0.21
CA LEU A 62 4.91 -1.22 1.00
C LEU A 62 5.43 -0.28 2.10
N HIS A 63 4.82 0.89 2.26
CA HIS A 63 5.36 2.02 3.04
C HIS A 63 4.29 2.69 3.90
N LEU A 64 4.73 3.52 4.85
CA LEU A 64 3.85 4.29 5.72
C LEU A 64 3.24 5.46 4.96
N VAL A 65 1.98 5.77 5.25
CA VAL A 65 1.32 7.00 4.83
C VAL A 65 1.76 8.11 5.79
N SER A 66 2.44 9.13 5.28
CA SER A 66 2.88 10.29 6.04
C SER A 66 1.92 11.48 5.95
N ALA A 67 1.12 11.56 4.88
CA ALA A 67 0.10 12.59 4.70
C ALA A 67 -1.02 12.10 3.78
N VAL A 68 -2.21 12.67 3.93
CA VAL A 68 -3.40 12.40 3.09
C VAL A 68 -3.96 13.72 2.60
N ASP A 69 -4.25 13.82 1.30
CA ASP A 69 -4.91 14.95 0.65
C ASP A 69 -6.19 14.44 -0.02
N LEU A 70 -7.28 14.39 0.77
CA LEU A 70 -8.60 13.95 0.32
C LEU A 70 -9.16 14.83 -0.81
N PRO A 71 -9.06 16.19 -0.79
CA PRO A 71 -9.52 17.02 -1.89
C PRO A 71 -8.89 16.66 -3.24
N ARG A 72 -7.61 16.28 -3.24
CA ARG A 72 -6.89 15.87 -4.46
C ARG A 72 -6.75 14.36 -4.62
N LYS A 73 -7.43 13.57 -3.78
CA LYS A 73 -7.45 12.10 -3.79
C LYS A 73 -6.06 11.48 -3.91
N ARG A 74 -5.13 11.93 -3.08
CA ARG A 74 -3.74 11.46 -3.09
C ARG A 74 -3.20 11.29 -1.68
N VAL A 75 -2.23 10.38 -1.54
CA VAL A 75 -1.52 10.12 -0.30
C VAL A 75 -0.03 10.32 -0.50
N GLN A 76 0.66 10.75 0.54
CA GLN A 76 2.10 10.78 0.60
C GLN A 76 2.58 9.55 1.35
N ILE A 77 3.56 8.85 0.78
CA ILE A 77 4.21 7.74 1.46
C ILE A 77 5.64 8.07 1.84
N SER A 78 6.07 7.54 2.98
CA SER A 78 7.43 7.62 3.50
C SER A 78 7.92 6.24 3.92
N ASN A 79 9.24 6.07 3.91
CA ASN A 79 9.84 4.93 4.58
C ASN A 79 9.78 5.11 6.11
N ASN A 80 10.11 4.05 6.85
CA ASN A 80 10.14 4.10 8.32
C ASN A 80 11.44 4.71 8.88
N ARG A 81 12.12 5.55 8.09
CA ARG A 81 13.37 6.25 8.45
C ARG A 81 13.29 7.76 8.21
N GLY A 82 12.09 8.29 7.97
CA GLY A 82 11.86 9.71 7.74
C GLY A 82 12.11 10.20 6.30
N ARG A 83 12.38 9.30 5.34
CA ARG A 83 12.47 9.68 3.92
C ARG A 83 11.08 9.66 3.30
N ILE A 84 10.68 10.79 2.73
CA ILE A 84 9.49 10.88 1.88
C ILE A 84 9.81 10.24 0.53
N ASN A 85 9.01 9.27 0.10
CA ASN A 85 9.17 8.61 -1.20
C ASN A 85 8.42 9.37 -2.30
N GLY A 86 7.27 9.97 -1.98
CA GLY A 86 6.53 10.81 -2.91
C GLY A 86 5.03 10.75 -2.66
N TRP A 87 4.30 11.52 -3.48
CA TRP A 87 2.85 11.52 -3.54
C TRP A 87 2.34 10.54 -4.60
N THR A 88 1.19 9.94 -4.35
CA THR A 88 0.50 9.08 -5.32
C THR A 88 -1.01 9.19 -5.20
N SER A 89 -1.72 9.04 -6.32
CA SER A 89 -3.19 9.09 -6.32
C SER A 89 -3.78 7.84 -5.66
N HIS A 90 -5.03 7.95 -5.22
CA HIS A 90 -5.80 6.84 -4.66
C HIS A 90 -5.86 5.63 -5.62
N ASP A 91 -5.89 5.85 -6.94
CA ASP A 91 -5.91 4.77 -7.96
C ASP A 91 -4.63 3.93 -7.98
N ARG A 92 -3.55 4.45 -7.38
CA ARG A 92 -2.25 3.80 -7.28
C ARG A 92 -2.01 3.24 -5.88
N VAL A 93 -3.00 3.30 -5.00
CA VAL A 93 -3.02 2.64 -3.69
C VAL A 93 -3.83 1.35 -3.84
N PHE A 94 -3.16 0.22 -3.79
CA PHE A 94 -3.78 -1.07 -4.10
C PHE A 94 -4.28 -1.78 -2.85
N GLY A 95 -3.55 -1.68 -1.74
CA GLY A 95 -3.89 -2.39 -0.51
C GLY A 95 -3.31 -1.80 0.75
N ILE A 96 -3.72 -2.36 1.87
CA ILE A 96 -3.28 -2.01 3.23
C ILE A 96 -2.74 -3.26 3.93
N CYS A 97 -1.67 -3.08 4.69
CA CYS A 97 -1.11 -4.13 5.52
C CYS A 97 -2.00 -4.33 6.76
N VAL A 98 -2.66 -5.47 6.81
CA VAL A 98 -3.57 -5.85 7.89
C VAL A 98 -2.90 -6.66 8.98
N GLU A 99 -1.78 -7.31 8.68
CA GLU A 99 -1.05 -8.16 9.62
C GLU A 99 0.45 -8.18 9.31
N VAL A 100 1.26 -8.20 10.35
CA VAL A 100 2.72 -8.40 10.28
C VAL A 100 3.10 -9.47 11.30
N GLU A 101 3.70 -10.58 10.85
CA GLU A 101 4.17 -11.68 11.69
C GLU A 101 3.09 -12.24 12.65
N GLY A 102 1.84 -12.37 12.19
CA GLY A 102 0.72 -12.80 13.04
C GLY A 102 0.12 -11.70 13.93
N VAL A 103 0.68 -10.49 13.92
CA VAL A 103 0.16 -9.35 14.68
C VAL A 103 -0.74 -8.49 13.80
N ALA A 104 -2.04 -8.50 14.11
CA ALA A 104 -3.02 -7.67 13.43
C ALA A 104 -2.73 -6.17 13.63
N ARG A 105 -2.84 -5.40 12.55
CA ARG A 105 -2.71 -3.95 12.56
C ARG A 105 -4.09 -3.35 12.75
N SER A 106 -4.39 -2.91 13.97
CA SER A 106 -5.67 -2.28 14.33
C SER A 106 -6.04 -1.10 13.41
N GLY A 107 -5.04 -0.33 12.98
CA GLY A 107 -5.24 0.78 12.04
C GLY A 107 -5.83 0.38 10.69
N ALA A 108 -5.69 -0.88 10.27
CA ALA A 108 -6.24 -1.38 9.01
C ALA A 108 -7.69 -1.92 9.12
N ALA A 109 -8.22 -2.05 10.35
CA ALA A 109 -9.56 -2.56 10.57
C ALA A 109 -10.63 -1.65 9.93
N GLY A 110 -11.56 -2.22 9.16
CA GLY A 110 -12.65 -1.47 8.50
C GLY A 110 -12.24 -0.64 7.27
N LYS A 111 -10.94 -0.62 6.92
CA LYS A 111 -10.40 0.07 5.73
C LYS A 111 -10.27 -0.83 4.52
N THR A 112 -10.44 -2.14 4.69
CA THR A 112 -10.40 -3.08 3.57
C THR A 112 -11.63 -2.94 2.69
N ARG A 113 -11.44 -3.05 1.38
CA ARG A 113 -12.56 -3.05 0.43
C ARG A 113 -13.12 -4.47 0.32
N THR A 114 -14.43 -4.61 0.52
CA THR A 114 -15.14 -5.89 0.40
C THR A 114 -15.65 -6.14 -1.01
N ASP A 115 -15.71 -5.11 -1.85
CA ASP A 115 -16.19 -5.19 -3.22
C ASP A 115 -15.12 -5.65 -4.21
N GLY A 116 -15.51 -6.58 -5.09
CA GLY A 116 -14.72 -7.20 -6.16
C GLY A 116 -14.04 -6.20 -7.11
N PRO A 117 -13.23 -6.70 -8.07
CA PRO A 117 -12.07 -6.02 -8.67
C PRO A 117 -12.34 -4.57 -9.07
N ALA A 118 -11.40 -3.68 -8.71
CA ALA A 118 -11.48 -2.28 -9.09
C ALA A 118 -11.35 -2.23 -10.60
N THR A 119 -12.37 -1.78 -11.32
CA THR A 119 -12.24 -1.49 -12.74
C THR A 119 -11.11 -0.49 -12.89
N ALA A 120 -9.98 -0.94 -13.42
CA ALA A 120 -8.81 -0.11 -13.68
C ALA A 120 -9.16 0.90 -14.79
N ALA A 121 -9.72 2.04 -14.40
CA ALA A 121 -9.86 3.19 -15.28
C ALA A 121 -8.50 3.89 -15.38
N GLY A 122 -8.05 4.06 -16.63
CA GLY A 122 -6.70 4.44 -16.98
C GLY A 122 -6.28 5.84 -16.54
N GLY A 123 -4.99 5.97 -16.26
CA GLY A 123 -4.28 7.24 -16.20
C GLY A 123 -2.97 7.10 -16.95
N ALA A 124 -2.99 7.47 -18.23
CA ALA A 124 -1.81 7.58 -19.09
C ALA A 124 -0.75 8.52 -18.45
N PRO A 125 0.55 8.29 -18.69
CA PRO A 125 1.59 9.19 -18.20
C PRO A 125 1.50 10.54 -18.94
N SER A 126 1.32 11.62 -18.18
CA SER A 126 1.51 12.98 -18.69
C SER A 126 2.98 13.19 -19.05
N ARG A 127 3.18 13.68 -20.28
CA ARG A 127 4.44 14.07 -20.93
C ARG A 127 5.26 15.05 -20.10
#